data_AF-A0A0V8IMB6-F1
#
_entry.id   AF-A0A0V8IMB6-F1
#
_cell.length_a   1.000
_cell.length_b   1.000
_cell.length_c   1.000
_cell.angle_alpha   90.00
_cell.angle_beta   90.00
_cell.angle_gamma   90.00
#
_symmetry.space_group_name_H-M   'P 1'
#
loop_
_entity.id
_entity.type
_entity.pdbx_description
1 polymer ?
#
loop_
_entity_poly.entity_id
_entity_poly.type
_entity_poly.pdbx_seq_one_letter_code
_entity_poly.pdbx_strand_id
1 'polypeptide(L)' 'MKRIALLKERQAGPAGAASTATGSHCPVSGLWSPDHDPHTVLSFFEGHVFPAFDGVPTVWRRRSPGQAY' A
#
# COMPACT_ATOMS: atom_id res chain seq x y z
N MET A 1 -23.58 -24.92 14.93
CA MET A 1 -22.65 -24.86 13.78
C MET A 1 -22.26 -23.41 13.55
N LYS A 2 -20.97 -23.05 13.67
CA LYS A 2 -20.49 -21.69 13.37
C LYS A 2 -19.69 -21.74 12.07
N ARG A 3 -20.21 -21.11 11.00
CA ARG A 3 -19.52 -20.96 9.72
C ARG A 3 -18.61 -19.74 9.84
N ILE A 4 -17.31 -19.97 10.01
CA ILE A 4 -16.32 -18.91 9.96
C ILE A 4 -16.14 -18.60 8.48
N ALA A 5 -16.75 -17.51 8.01
CA ALA A 5 -16.45 -16.99 6.68
C ALA A 5 -14.96 -16.60 6.70
N LEU A 6 -14.16 -17.30 5.89
CA LEU A 6 -12.82 -16.87 5.54
C LEU A 6 -12.94 -15.43 5.03
N LEU A 7 -12.46 -14.45 5.81
CA LEU A 7 -12.22 -13.10 5.33
C LEU A 7 -11.09 -13.19 4.31
N LYS A 8 -11.51 -13.54 3.10
CA LYS A 8 -10.75 -13.51 1.88
C LYS A 8 -10.67 -12.05 1.48
N GLU A 9 -9.88 -11.27 2.19
CA GLU A 9 -9.37 -10.01 1.68
C GLU A 9 -8.25 -10.32 0.69
N ARG A 10 -8.65 -10.89 -0.45
CA ARG A 10 -7.93 -10.69 -1.71
C ARG A 10 -8.03 -9.21 -2.04
N GLN A 11 -7.24 -8.38 -1.37
CA GLN A 11 -6.94 -7.03 -1.84
C GLN A 11 -5.83 -7.09 -2.90
N ALA A 12 -5.94 -8.04 -3.83
CA ALA A 12 -5.34 -7.93 -5.14
C ALA A 12 -6.38 -7.23 -6.02
N GLY A 13 -6.61 -5.94 -5.75
CA GLY A 13 -7.19 -5.05 -6.74
C GLY A 13 -6.31 -5.03 -8.00
N PRO A 14 -6.86 -4.68 -9.16
CA PRO A 14 -6.21 -4.83 -10.45
C PRO A 14 -4.80 -4.21 -10.43
N ALA A 15 -3.87 -4.86 -11.13
CA ALA A 15 -2.42 -4.59 -11.18
C ALA A 15 -2.02 -3.20 -11.75
N GLY A 16 -2.83 -2.17 -11.54
CA GLY A 16 -2.61 -0.79 -12.02
C GLY A 16 -2.64 0.29 -10.93
N ALA A 17 -3.09 0.02 -9.70
CA ALA A 17 -3.13 1.04 -8.64
C ALA A 17 -3.10 0.40 -7.25
N ALA A 18 -1.97 -0.19 -6.86
CA ALA A 18 -1.85 -0.76 -5.52
C ALA A 18 -1.81 0.39 -4.50
N SER A 19 -2.83 0.48 -3.66
CA SER A 19 -2.87 1.36 -2.49
C SER A 19 -3.10 0.51 -1.25
N THR A 20 -2.38 0.78 -0.16
CA THR A 20 -2.54 0.02 1.10
C THR A 20 -2.32 0.92 2.31
N ALA A 21 -2.83 0.55 3.48
CA ALA A 21 -2.74 1.40 4.67
C ALA A 21 -1.44 1.20 5.46
N THR A 22 -1.12 2.16 6.33
CA THR A 22 -0.17 1.98 7.43
C THR A 22 -0.47 0.68 8.20
N GLY A 23 0.57 -0.06 8.56
CA GLY A 23 0.46 -1.36 9.22
C GLY A 23 0.19 -2.53 8.28
N SER A 24 -0.13 -2.27 7.00
CA SER A 24 -0.28 -3.32 6.00
C SER A 24 1.07 -3.72 5.40
N HIS A 25 1.22 -5.00 5.07
CA HIS A 25 2.39 -5.47 4.34
C HIS A 25 2.38 -4.94 2.91
N CYS A 26 3.56 -4.59 2.42
CA CYS A 26 3.80 -4.14 1.07
C CYS A 26 3.52 -5.28 0.10
N PRO A 27 2.54 -5.13 -0.81
CA PRO A 27 2.15 -6.20 -1.71
C PRO A 27 3.16 -6.43 -2.84
N VAL A 28 4.01 -5.44 -3.13
CA VAL A 28 5.01 -5.52 -4.21
C VAL A 28 6.10 -4.49 -3.99
N SER A 29 7.35 -4.91 -4.21
CA SER A 29 8.51 -4.01 -4.15
C SER A 29 8.39 -2.84 -5.14
N GLY A 30 8.82 -1.65 -4.71
CA GLY A 30 8.86 -0.48 -5.58
C GLY A 30 8.83 0.83 -4.83
N LEU A 31 8.55 1.89 -5.58
CA LEU A 31 8.38 3.24 -5.07
C LEU A 31 6.93 3.45 -4.63
N TRP A 32 6.75 4.06 -3.46
CA TRP A 32 5.46 4.34 -2.86
C TRP A 32 5.47 5.73 -2.25
N SER A 33 4.31 6.38 -2.26
CA SER A 33 4.12 7.70 -1.67
C SER A 33 2.93 7.66 -0.71
N PRO A 34 2.98 8.40 0.40
CA PRO A 34 1.80 8.60 1.23
C PRO A 34 0.74 9.39 0.44
N ASP A 35 -0.52 9.10 0.71
CA ASP A 35 -1.67 9.69 0.01
C ASP A 35 -1.74 11.21 0.13
N HIS A 36 -1.44 11.72 1.34
CA HIS A 36 -1.50 13.14 1.68
C HIS A 36 -0.25 13.92 1.27
N ASP A 37 0.85 13.24 0.93
CA ASP A 37 2.05 13.87 0.35
C ASP A 37 2.60 13.02 -0.80
N PRO A 38 2.05 13.15 -2.01
CA PRO A 38 2.46 12.36 -3.17
C PRO A 38 3.87 12.71 -3.68
N HIS A 39 4.48 13.78 -3.18
CA HIS A 39 5.83 14.19 -3.54
C HIS A 39 6.90 13.46 -2.72
N THR A 40 6.56 13.01 -1.51
CA THR A 40 7.43 12.10 -0.78
C THR A 40 7.38 10.72 -1.40
N VAL A 41 8.52 10.23 -1.88
CA VAL A 41 8.65 8.93 -2.53
C VAL A 41 9.65 8.08 -1.74
N LEU A 42 9.19 6.93 -1.26
CA LEU A 42 9.99 5.97 -0.51
C LEU A 42 10.00 4.61 -1.20
N SER A 43 11.12 3.90 -1.08
CA SER A 43 11.26 2.53 -1.58
C SER A 43 10.85 1.53 -0.50
N PHE A 44 9.96 0.61 -0.85
CA PHE A 44 9.59 -0.53 -0.01
C PHE A 44 9.82 -1.83 -0.75
N PHE A 45 10.15 -2.89 -0.01
CA PHE A 45 10.19 -4.25 -0.52
C PHE A 45 8.91 -4.99 -0.17
N GLU A 46 8.55 -5.97 -1.00
CA GLU A 46 7.43 -6.88 -0.74
C GLU A 46 7.56 -7.50 0.67
N GLY A 47 6.45 -7.54 1.40
CA GLY A 47 6.42 -8.05 2.78
C GLY A 47 6.87 -7.04 3.84
N HIS A 48 7.39 -5.86 3.49
CA HIS A 48 7.67 -4.82 4.49
C HIS A 48 6.37 -4.17 4.97
N VAL A 49 6.25 -3.90 6.27
CA VAL A 49 5.08 -3.19 6.80
C VAL A 49 5.21 -1.69 6.53
N PHE A 50 4.15 -1.10 5.97
CA PHE A 50 4.10 0.35 5.76
C PHE A 50 4.02 1.11 7.08
N PRO A 51 4.89 2.12 7.29
CA PRO A 51 4.88 2.91 8.52
C PRO A 51 3.76 3.96 8.49
N ALA A 52 3.55 4.61 9.65
CA ALA A 52 2.89 5.91 9.68
C ALA A 52 3.79 6.94 9.00
N PHE A 53 3.19 7.97 8.42
CA PHE A 53 3.95 9.09 7.86
C PHE A 53 3.66 10.33 8.70
N ASP A 54 4.71 11.01 9.15
CA ASP A 54 4.63 12.16 10.05
C ASP A 54 3.81 11.89 11.33
N GLY A 55 3.90 10.67 11.87
CA GLY A 55 3.13 10.24 13.04
C GLY A 55 1.65 9.97 12.79
N VAL A 56 1.17 10.12 11.54
CA VAL A 56 -0.24 9.93 11.15
C VAL A 56 -0.40 8.63 10.34
N PRO A 57 -1.42 7.79 10.65
CA PRO A 57 -1.79 6.67 9.79
C PRO A 57 -2.20 7.17 8.40
N THR A 58 -1.61 6.61 7.36
CA THR A 58 -1.84 7.05 5.97
C THR A 58 -2.10 5.85 5.05
N VAL A 59 -2.67 6.14 3.89
CA VAL A 59 -2.64 5.23 2.76
C VAL A 59 -1.35 5.47 1.99
N TRP A 60 -0.72 4.40 1.52
CA TRP A 60 0.45 4.38 0.67
C TRP A 60 0.01 3.99 -0.73
N ARG A 61 0.40 4.77 -1.74
CA ARG A 61 0.09 4.55 -3.15
C ARG A 61 1.35 4.19 -3.91
N ARG A 62 1.29 3.11 -4.69
CA ARG A 62 2.40 2.70 -5.55
C ARG A 62 2.61 3.73 -6.66
N ARG A 63 3.85 4.11 -6.87
CA ARG A 63 4.27 4.93 -8.01
C ARG A 63 4.64 4.00 -9.16
N SER A 64 3.93 4.12 -10.26
CA SER A 64 4.29 3.45 -11.51
C SER A 64 5.44 4.22 -12.19
N PRO A 65 6.51 3.56 -12.64
CA PRO A 65 7.49 4.20 -13.51
C PRO A 65 6.77 4.58 -14.81
N GLY A 66 6.51 5.88 -14.99
CA GLY A 66 5.78 6.42 -16.14
C GLY A 66 4.51 7.20 -15.81
N GLN A 67 4.06 7.26 -14.55
CA GLN A 67 2.99 8.17 -14.17
C GLN A 67 3.57 9.57 -13.95
N ALA A 68 3.77 10.27 -15.08
CA ALA A 68 3.97 11.71 -15.12
C ALA A 68 2.76 12.39 -14.45
N TYR A 69 3.07 13.41 -13.66
CA TYR A 69 2.16 14.27 -12.90
C TYR A 69 1.17 14.99 -13.82
#